data_AF-A0A7S3W638-F1
#
_entry.id   AF-A0A7S3W638-F1
#
_cell.length_a   1.000
_cell.length_b   1.000
_cell.length_c   1.000
_cell.angle_alpha   90.00
_cell.angle_beta   90.00
_cell.angle_gamma   90.00
#
_symmetry.space_group_name_H-M   'P 1'
#
loop_
_entity.id
_entity.type
_entity.pdbx_description
1 polymer ?
#
loop_
_entity_poly.entity_id
_entity_poly.type
_entity_poly.pdbx_seq_one_letter_code
_entity_poly.pdbx_strand_id
1 'polypeptide(L)'
;AGAFLNGRALPLVEDNDLASLLTTLTREMRTVDALASVGVPPDGIRTLLALPAPSSSLRISAADAHAVHMLNDIAKDRRYSRWPPSVRELLRPNPWGQISFCRKNVFTMVFVLDPSTEQGQAVLSYMSDLYNQGAPIRLGVVLAPGALLASTRTGAARTADGDRNDASRVDHAASMRGLSEEEREEQELGALLTKLHAFCRKKMGATIAA
;
A
#
# COMPACT_ATOMS: atom_id res chain seq x y z
N ALA A 1 -32.00 15.41 -0.51
CA ALA A 1 -31.38 16.30 -1.52
C ALA A 1 -30.05 16.78 -0.95
N GLY A 2 -28.93 16.51 -1.60
CA GLY A 2 -27.60 16.98 -1.15
C GLY A 2 -27.34 18.40 -1.65
N ALA A 3 -26.63 19.21 -0.88
CA ALA A 3 -26.11 20.49 -1.39
C ALA A 3 -24.74 20.27 -2.04
N PHE A 4 -24.47 21.05 -3.07
CA PHE A 4 -23.22 20.99 -3.81
C PHE A 4 -22.65 22.40 -3.94
N LEU A 5 -21.33 22.51 -3.85
CA LEU A 5 -20.58 23.73 -4.15
C LEU A 5 -19.59 23.39 -5.27
N ASN A 6 -19.69 24.05 -6.43
CA ASN A 6 -18.82 23.80 -7.59
C ASN A 6 -18.71 22.28 -7.93
N GLY A 7 -19.85 21.57 -7.97
CA GLY A 7 -19.89 20.13 -8.26
C GLY A 7 -19.43 19.22 -7.11
N ARG A 8 -18.90 19.76 -6.00
CA ARG A 8 -18.49 19.00 -4.81
C ARG A 8 -19.65 18.85 -3.84
N ALA A 9 -19.97 17.61 -3.46
CA ALA A 9 -21.00 17.34 -2.45
C ALA A 9 -20.59 17.89 -1.08
N LEU A 10 -21.48 18.63 -0.44
CA LEU A 10 -21.30 19.10 0.93
C LEU A 10 -21.80 18.01 1.89
N PRO A 11 -21.00 17.62 2.90
CA PRO A 11 -21.40 16.64 3.90
C PRO A 11 -22.40 17.29 4.89
N LEU A 12 -23.64 17.52 4.47
CA LEU A 12 -24.66 18.18 5.27
C LEU A 12 -25.40 17.26 6.26
N VAL A 13 -25.17 15.95 6.19
CA VAL A 13 -26.06 14.96 6.83
C VAL A 13 -25.58 14.55 8.23
N GLU A 14 -24.31 14.75 8.59
CA GLU A 14 -23.77 14.33 9.88
C GLU A 14 -23.11 15.47 10.68
N ASP A 15 -22.44 16.42 10.01
CA ASP A 15 -21.81 17.59 10.65
C ASP A 15 -22.23 18.88 9.93
N ASN A 16 -23.34 19.51 10.34
CA ASN A 16 -23.69 20.85 9.85
C ASN A 16 -22.83 21.91 10.58
N ASP A 17 -21.51 21.84 10.36
CA ASP A 17 -20.54 22.75 10.94
C ASP A 17 -20.34 23.96 10.00
N LEU A 18 -20.77 25.13 10.47
CA LEU A 18 -20.55 26.40 9.79
C LEU A 18 -19.06 26.64 9.50
N ALA A 19 -18.17 26.19 10.38
CA ALA A 19 -16.73 26.35 10.18
C ALA A 19 -16.24 25.48 9.01
N SER A 20 -16.73 24.26 8.87
CA SER A 20 -16.45 23.38 7.72
C SER A 20 -16.94 23.96 6.39
N LEU A 21 -18.07 24.69 6.40
CA LEU A 21 -18.55 25.40 5.21
C LEU A 21 -17.68 26.62 4.89
N LEU A 22 -17.30 27.41 5.88
CA LEU A 22 -16.44 28.59 5.70
C LEU A 22 -15.03 28.20 5.23
N THR A 23 -14.45 27.14 5.79
CA THR A 23 -13.14 26.63 5.35
C THR A 23 -13.20 26.10 3.93
N THR A 24 -14.29 25.41 3.57
CA THR A 24 -14.59 25.00 2.20
C THR A 24 -14.66 26.20 1.25
N LEU A 25 -15.45 27.23 1.59
CA LEU A 25 -15.62 28.42 0.75
C LEU A 25 -14.30 29.17 0.58
N THR A 26 -13.54 29.33 1.67
CA THR A 26 -12.22 29.98 1.64
C THR A 26 -11.24 29.21 0.76
N ARG A 27 -11.29 27.86 0.79
CA ARG A 27 -10.45 27.02 -0.08
C ARG A 27 -10.83 27.17 -1.56
N GLU A 28 -12.11 27.24 -1.87
CA GLU A 28 -12.60 27.47 -3.24
C GLU A 28 -12.19 28.85 -3.76
N MET A 29 -12.36 29.90 -2.96
CA MET A 29 -11.90 31.25 -3.31
C MET A 29 -10.39 31.29 -3.59
N ARG A 30 -9.58 30.68 -2.72
CA ARG A 30 -8.12 30.58 -2.95
C ARG A 30 -7.77 29.84 -4.23
N THR A 31 -8.58 28.85 -4.62
CA THR A 31 -8.36 28.09 -5.86
C THR A 31 -8.69 28.94 -7.08
N VAL A 32 -9.77 29.74 -7.02
CA VAL A 32 -10.11 30.73 -8.05
C VAL A 32 -9.00 31.76 -8.19
N ASP A 33 -8.53 32.33 -7.07
CA ASP A 33 -7.47 33.35 -7.07
C ASP A 33 -6.15 32.77 -7.62
N ALA A 34 -5.82 31.53 -7.26
CA ALA A 34 -4.64 30.85 -7.80
C ALA A 34 -4.75 30.64 -9.32
N LEU A 35 -5.89 30.18 -9.82
CA LEU A 35 -6.10 30.01 -11.27
C LEU A 35 -6.08 31.34 -12.02
N ALA A 36 -6.63 32.40 -11.42
CA ALA A 36 -6.58 33.75 -11.96
C ALA A 36 -5.13 34.27 -12.02
N SER A 37 -4.31 34.01 -11.00
CA SER A 37 -2.90 34.43 -10.97
C SER A 37 -2.04 33.74 -12.04
N VAL A 38 -2.45 32.56 -12.49
CA VAL A 38 -1.79 31.78 -13.58
C VAL A 38 -2.25 32.25 -14.97
N GLY A 39 -3.18 33.19 -15.06
CA GLY A 39 -3.65 33.75 -16.33
C GLY A 39 -4.76 32.93 -17.00
N VAL A 40 -5.45 32.07 -16.26
CA VAL A 40 -6.60 31.33 -16.80
C VAL A 40 -7.78 32.30 -17.00
N PRO A 41 -8.41 32.34 -18.18
CA PRO A 41 -9.59 33.18 -18.42
C PRO A 41 -10.73 32.85 -17.46
N PRO A 42 -11.55 33.84 -17.05
CA PRO A 42 -12.63 33.63 -16.07
C PRO A 42 -13.65 32.57 -16.51
N ASP A 43 -13.92 32.46 -17.81
CA ASP A 43 -14.80 31.41 -18.36
C ASP A 43 -14.17 30.00 -18.27
N GLY A 44 -12.84 29.92 -18.43
CA GLY A 44 -12.07 28.70 -18.23
C GLY A 44 -12.08 28.26 -16.77
N ILE A 45 -11.95 29.20 -15.83
CA ILE A 45 -12.02 28.93 -14.39
C ILE A 45 -13.37 28.32 -14.02
N ARG A 46 -14.49 28.90 -14.52
CA ARG A 46 -15.83 28.37 -14.28
C ARG A 46 -16.01 26.95 -14.81
N THR A 47 -15.45 26.68 -15.98
CA THR A 47 -15.52 25.35 -16.59
C THR A 47 -14.69 24.34 -15.81
N LEU A 48 -13.49 24.71 -15.36
CA LEU A 48 -12.62 23.87 -14.54
C LEU A 48 -13.27 23.55 -13.18
N LEU A 49 -13.93 24.51 -12.55
CA LEU A 49 -14.66 24.31 -11.29
C LEU A 49 -15.93 23.48 -11.44
N ALA A 50 -16.51 23.40 -12.64
CA ALA A 50 -17.67 22.57 -12.92
C ALA A 50 -17.30 21.12 -13.23
N LEU A 51 -16.01 20.78 -13.36
CA LEU A 51 -15.58 19.42 -13.65
C LEU A 51 -15.89 18.48 -12.47
N PRO A 52 -16.33 17.25 -12.75
CA PRO A 52 -16.54 16.26 -11.70
C PRO A 52 -15.21 15.95 -11.00
N ALA A 53 -15.29 15.66 -9.70
CA ALA A 53 -14.11 15.26 -8.94
C ALA A 53 -13.43 14.06 -9.61
N PRO A 54 -12.10 14.08 -9.76
CA PRO A 54 -11.39 12.96 -10.35
C PRO A 54 -11.63 11.71 -9.52
N SER A 55 -11.89 10.58 -10.18
CA SER A 55 -12.00 9.29 -9.50
C SER A 55 -10.67 8.99 -8.81
N SER A 56 -10.70 8.89 -7.48
CA SER A 56 -9.50 8.70 -6.64
C SER A 56 -8.84 7.31 -6.79
N SER A 57 -9.26 6.49 -7.75
CA SER A 57 -8.67 5.17 -7.96
C SER A 57 -7.30 5.29 -8.61
N LEU A 58 -6.25 5.44 -7.81
CA LEU A 58 -4.87 5.30 -8.26
C LEU A 58 -4.66 3.86 -8.72
N ARG A 59 -4.29 3.67 -9.99
CA ARG A 59 -3.92 2.37 -10.55
C ARG A 59 -2.41 2.28 -10.63
N ILE A 60 -1.83 1.37 -9.85
CA ILE A 60 -0.39 1.10 -9.85
C ILE A 60 -0.17 -0.19 -10.65
N SER A 61 0.72 -0.14 -11.64
CA SER A 61 1.15 -1.36 -12.34
C SER A 61 2.18 -2.09 -11.48
N ALA A 62 1.81 -3.28 -10.99
CA ALA A 62 2.72 -4.16 -10.25
C ALA A 62 3.50 -5.14 -11.17
N ALA A 63 3.29 -5.07 -12.50
CA ALA A 63 3.80 -6.06 -13.44
C ALA A 63 5.34 -6.05 -13.58
N ASP A 64 5.95 -4.87 -13.53
CA ASP A 64 7.40 -4.68 -13.73
C ASP A 64 8.18 -4.62 -12.41
N ALA A 65 7.49 -4.78 -11.27
CA ALA A 65 8.09 -4.69 -9.97
C ALA A 65 8.78 -6.01 -9.60
N HIS A 66 10.08 -6.14 -9.89
CA HIS A 66 10.94 -7.22 -9.37
C HIS A 66 10.95 -7.35 -7.84
N ALA A 67 10.38 -6.37 -7.13
CA ALA A 67 10.22 -6.37 -5.69
C ALA A 67 9.00 -7.16 -5.19
N VAL A 68 8.04 -7.49 -6.06
CA VAL A 68 6.82 -8.22 -5.69
C VAL A 68 7.05 -9.72 -5.82
N HIS A 69 7.02 -10.41 -4.70
CA HIS A 69 7.09 -11.87 -4.64
C HIS A 69 5.68 -12.45 -4.65
N MET A 70 5.31 -13.06 -5.78
CA MET A 70 4.02 -13.75 -5.91
C MET A 70 4.09 -15.13 -5.24
N LEU A 71 3.15 -15.42 -4.35
CA LEU A 71 3.11 -16.65 -3.57
C LEU A 71 2.30 -17.77 -4.25
N ASN A 72 1.33 -17.41 -5.08
CA ASN A 72 0.49 -18.35 -5.82
C ASN A 72 0.26 -17.90 -7.27
N ASP A 73 -0.18 -18.85 -8.09
CA ASP A 73 -0.64 -18.63 -9.46
C ASP A 73 -1.95 -19.39 -9.70
N ILE A 74 -3.07 -18.65 -9.73
CA ILE A 74 -4.41 -19.22 -9.86
C ILE A 74 -4.57 -19.98 -11.19
N ALA A 75 -3.86 -19.57 -12.24
CA ALA A 75 -3.94 -20.23 -13.54
C ALA A 75 -3.21 -21.58 -13.53
N LYS A 76 -2.08 -21.68 -12.83
CA LYS A 76 -1.16 -22.82 -12.92
C LYS A 76 -1.29 -23.82 -11.78
N ASP A 77 -1.56 -23.36 -10.56
CA ASP A 77 -1.47 -24.23 -9.39
C ASP A 77 -2.58 -25.30 -9.40
N ARG A 78 -2.20 -26.53 -9.04
CA ARG A 78 -3.12 -27.68 -8.99
C ARG A 78 -4.29 -27.46 -8.03
N ARG A 79 -4.10 -26.68 -6.96
CA ARG A 79 -5.15 -26.36 -5.98
C ARG A 79 -6.39 -25.73 -6.63
N TYR A 80 -6.19 -24.94 -7.69
CA TYR A 80 -7.26 -24.22 -8.38
C TYR A 80 -7.80 -24.96 -9.61
N SER A 81 -7.40 -26.22 -9.82
CA SER A 81 -7.80 -26.98 -11.01
C SER A 81 -9.30 -27.23 -11.10
N ARG A 82 -10.01 -27.24 -9.96
CA ARG A 82 -11.46 -27.42 -9.89
C ARG A 82 -12.23 -26.22 -10.47
N TRP A 83 -11.61 -25.07 -10.61
CA TRP A 83 -12.29 -23.87 -11.07
C TRP A 83 -12.39 -23.81 -12.59
N PRO A 84 -13.49 -23.26 -13.11
CA PRO A 84 -13.65 -23.04 -14.54
C PRO A 84 -12.60 -22.05 -15.08
N PRO A 85 -12.00 -22.29 -16.26
CA PRO A 85 -11.02 -21.38 -16.86
C PRO A 85 -11.64 -20.19 -17.60
N SER A 86 -12.97 -20.11 -17.68
CA SER A 86 -13.68 -19.09 -18.45
C SER A 86 -13.77 -17.78 -17.69
N VAL A 87 -13.45 -16.66 -18.33
CA VAL A 87 -13.64 -15.31 -17.74
C VAL A 87 -15.12 -14.93 -17.67
N ARG A 88 -15.99 -15.59 -18.47
CA ARG A 88 -17.44 -15.35 -18.45
C ARG A 88 -18.07 -15.65 -17.09
N GLU A 89 -17.38 -16.42 -16.26
CA GLU A 89 -17.76 -16.70 -14.86
C GLU A 89 -17.87 -15.43 -14.02
N LEU A 90 -17.06 -14.41 -14.33
CA LEU A 90 -17.12 -13.12 -13.65
C LEU A 90 -18.40 -12.34 -13.96
N LEU A 91 -19.04 -12.62 -15.10
CA LEU A 91 -20.27 -11.96 -15.54
C LEU A 91 -21.52 -12.64 -14.98
N ARG A 92 -21.39 -13.84 -14.40
CA ARG A 92 -22.52 -14.49 -13.76
C ARG A 92 -22.89 -13.70 -12.51
N PRO A 93 -24.17 -13.30 -12.36
CA PRO A 93 -24.61 -12.67 -11.13
C PRO A 93 -24.45 -13.67 -9.99
N ASN A 94 -23.60 -13.34 -9.02
CA ASN A 94 -23.50 -14.12 -7.80
C ASN A 94 -24.47 -13.52 -6.79
N PRO A 95 -25.59 -14.20 -6.47
CA PRO A 95 -26.40 -13.79 -5.33
C PRO A 95 -25.47 -13.76 -4.11
N TRP A 96 -25.60 -12.77 -3.22
CA TRP A 96 -24.72 -12.53 -2.06
C TRP A 96 -23.36 -11.85 -2.32
N GLY A 97 -23.04 -11.41 -3.54
CA GLY A 97 -21.90 -10.51 -3.78
C GLY A 97 -20.52 -11.12 -3.55
N GLN A 98 -20.42 -12.44 -3.44
CA GLN A 98 -19.14 -13.14 -3.36
C GLN A 98 -18.39 -13.08 -4.71
N ILE A 99 -17.06 -13.04 -4.65
CA ILE A 99 -16.19 -13.05 -5.84
C ILE A 99 -16.37 -14.36 -6.61
N SER A 100 -16.62 -14.26 -7.93
CA SER A 100 -16.72 -15.43 -8.80
C SER A 100 -15.39 -16.19 -8.89
N PHE A 101 -15.47 -17.52 -8.77
CA PHE A 101 -14.30 -18.39 -8.93
C PHE A 101 -13.96 -18.57 -10.40
N CYS A 102 -12.72 -18.23 -10.77
CA CYS A 102 -12.19 -18.38 -12.11
C CYS A 102 -10.74 -18.81 -12.02
N ARG A 103 -10.33 -19.79 -12.85
CA ARG A 103 -8.94 -20.28 -12.92
C ARG A 103 -8.05 -19.32 -13.72
N LYS A 104 -8.08 -18.03 -13.40
CA LYS A 104 -7.24 -16.98 -13.97
C LYS A 104 -6.84 -15.94 -12.92
N ASN A 105 -5.69 -15.30 -13.14
CA ASN A 105 -5.15 -14.24 -12.28
C ASN A 105 -5.91 -12.91 -12.50
N VAL A 106 -7.15 -12.84 -12.03
CA VAL A 106 -8.03 -11.66 -12.18
C VAL A 106 -7.80 -10.66 -11.05
N PHE A 107 -7.79 -11.16 -9.81
CA PHE A 107 -7.60 -10.34 -8.62
C PHE A 107 -6.20 -10.60 -8.06
N THR A 108 -5.45 -9.53 -7.86
CA THR A 108 -4.11 -9.59 -7.25
C THR A 108 -4.09 -8.66 -6.05
N MET A 109 -3.65 -9.19 -4.92
CA MET A 109 -3.48 -8.47 -3.68
C MET A 109 -2.01 -8.50 -3.30
N VAL A 110 -1.40 -7.32 -3.17
CA VAL A 110 0.01 -7.18 -2.83
C VAL A 110 0.12 -6.53 -1.46
N PHE A 111 0.78 -7.20 -0.53
CA PHE A 111 1.04 -6.68 0.81
C PHE A 111 2.44 -6.11 0.89
N VAL A 112 2.57 -4.89 1.39
CA VAL A 112 3.86 -4.30 1.74
C VAL A 112 4.01 -4.42 3.25
N LEU A 113 4.95 -5.25 3.70
CA LEU A 113 5.11 -5.54 5.12
C LEU A 113 6.57 -5.72 5.51
N ASP A 114 6.86 -5.44 6.78
CA ASP A 114 8.13 -5.79 7.43
C ASP A 114 7.87 -6.97 8.39
N PRO A 115 8.42 -8.17 8.12
CA PRO A 115 8.19 -9.36 8.94
C PRO A 115 8.76 -9.23 10.37
N SER A 116 9.59 -8.21 10.63
CA SER A 116 10.16 -7.92 11.94
C SER A 116 9.18 -7.20 12.86
N THR A 117 8.06 -6.70 12.34
CA THR A 117 7.03 -5.99 13.09
C THR A 117 5.87 -6.91 13.42
N GLU A 118 5.26 -6.73 14.59
CA GLU A 118 4.06 -7.47 15.01
C GLU A 118 2.92 -7.33 14.00
N GLN A 119 2.72 -6.12 13.45
CA GLN A 119 1.73 -5.88 12.39
C GLN A 119 2.06 -6.65 11.12
N GLY A 120 3.33 -6.75 10.74
CA GLY A 120 3.76 -7.55 9.59
C GLY A 120 3.49 -9.04 9.79
N GLN A 121 3.71 -9.55 11.00
CA GLN A 121 3.40 -10.95 11.36
C GLN A 121 1.90 -11.23 11.34
N ALA A 122 1.07 -10.32 11.87
CA ALA A 122 -0.39 -10.43 11.80
C ALA A 122 -0.88 -10.49 10.34
N VAL A 123 -0.32 -9.68 9.45
CA VAL A 123 -0.63 -9.70 8.01
C VAL A 123 -0.20 -11.01 7.36
N LEU A 124 0.97 -11.56 7.73
CA LEU A 124 1.42 -12.87 7.24
C LEU A 124 0.51 -14.01 7.69
N SER A 125 0.02 -13.98 8.93
CA SER A 125 -0.98 -14.95 9.43
C SER A 125 -2.27 -14.86 8.61
N TYR A 126 -2.81 -13.65 8.46
CA TYR A 126 -4.03 -13.42 7.67
C TYR A 126 -3.88 -13.90 6.22
N MET A 127 -2.73 -13.62 5.61
CA MET A 127 -2.45 -14.04 4.23
C MET A 127 -2.34 -15.57 4.11
N SER A 128 -1.83 -16.25 5.14
CA SER A 128 -1.78 -17.71 5.22
C SER A 128 -3.18 -18.31 5.34
N ASP A 129 -4.05 -17.70 6.16
CA ASP A 129 -5.45 -18.10 6.28
C ASP A 129 -6.19 -17.96 4.95
N LEU A 130 -5.99 -16.83 4.26
CA LEU A 130 -6.60 -16.57 2.97
C LEU A 130 -6.15 -17.58 1.90
N TYR A 131 -4.86 -17.95 1.92
CA TYR A 131 -4.32 -18.99 1.06
C TYR A 131 -4.94 -20.35 1.36
N ASN A 132 -5.07 -20.72 2.64
CA ASN A 132 -5.65 -22.00 3.09
C ASN A 132 -7.15 -22.11 2.81
N GLN A 133 -7.89 -21.01 2.93
CA GLN A 133 -9.30 -20.93 2.54
C GLN A 133 -9.51 -21.08 1.03
N GLY A 134 -8.45 -20.95 0.22
CA GLY A 134 -8.53 -21.09 -1.22
C GLY A 134 -9.28 -19.93 -1.88
N ALA A 135 -9.14 -18.72 -1.37
CA ALA A 135 -9.76 -17.54 -1.99
C ALA A 135 -9.27 -17.33 -3.44
N PRO A 136 -10.11 -16.80 -4.35
CA PRO A 136 -9.77 -16.57 -5.76
C PRO A 136 -8.93 -15.31 -5.95
N ILE A 137 -7.87 -15.16 -5.15
CA ILE A 137 -7.01 -13.98 -5.09
C ILE A 137 -5.55 -14.43 -5.22
N ARG A 138 -4.81 -13.74 -6.09
CA ARG A 138 -3.37 -13.90 -6.23
C ARG A 138 -2.67 -13.06 -5.17
N LEU A 139 -1.86 -13.68 -4.33
CA LEU A 139 -1.19 -13.07 -3.20
C LEU A 139 0.25 -12.73 -3.58
N GLY A 140 0.64 -11.49 -3.34
CA GLY A 140 1.99 -10.99 -3.50
C GLY A 140 2.49 -10.32 -2.22
N VAL A 141 3.78 -10.42 -1.96
CA VAL A 141 4.45 -9.74 -0.85
C VAL A 141 5.59 -8.88 -1.35
N VAL A 142 5.68 -7.67 -0.81
CA VAL A 142 6.83 -6.78 -0.90
C VAL A 142 7.38 -6.64 0.51
N LEU A 143 8.62 -7.08 0.70
CA LEU A 143 9.31 -6.91 1.97
C LEU A 143 9.82 -5.47 2.05
N ALA A 144 9.22 -4.67 2.91
CA ALA A 144 9.74 -3.36 3.24
C ALA A 144 10.96 -3.55 4.15
N PRO A 145 12.14 -2.99 3.80
CA PRO A 145 13.26 -2.99 4.73
C PRO A 145 12.85 -2.16 5.96
N GLY A 146 12.87 -2.78 7.14
CA GLY A 146 12.61 -2.09 8.39
C GLY A 146 13.51 -0.87 8.57
N ALA A 147 13.08 0.06 9.44
CA ALA A 147 13.76 1.34 9.70
C ALA A 147 15.28 1.20 9.98
N LEU A 148 15.71 0.04 10.50
CA LEU A 148 17.11 -0.30 10.75
C LEU A 148 17.99 -0.36 9.48
N LEU A 149 17.42 -0.70 8.32
CA LEU A 149 18.13 -0.73 7.03
C LEU A 149 17.99 0.58 6.25
N ALA A 150 17.00 1.43 6.57
CA ALA A 150 16.87 2.75 5.96
C ALA A 150 18.00 3.69 6.40
N SER A 151 18.44 3.59 7.65
CA SER A 151 19.55 4.40 8.19
C SER A 151 20.90 4.08 7.55
N THR A 152 21.13 2.84 7.12
CA THR A 152 22.40 2.43 6.47
C THR A 152 22.50 2.91 5.02
N ARG A 153 21.38 3.11 4.31
CA ARG A 153 21.39 3.70 2.96
C ARG A 153 21.52 5.22 2.97
N THR A 154 20.98 5.89 3.99
CA THR A 154 21.15 7.35 4.16
C THR A 154 22.59 7.72 4.55
N GLY A 155 23.34 6.81 5.18
CA GLY A 155 24.76 7.00 5.48
C GLY A 155 25.72 6.76 4.30
N ALA A 156 25.35 5.93 3.32
CA ALA A 156 26.20 5.62 2.17
C ALA A 156 26.21 6.72 1.08
N ALA A 157 25.28 7.68 1.15
CA ALA A 157 25.21 8.82 0.23
C ALA A 157 25.74 10.14 0.82
N ARG A 158 26.33 10.12 2.03
CA ARG A 158 26.90 11.30 2.69
C ARG A 158 28.32 11.03 3.19
N THR A 159 29.24 10.84 2.24
CA THR A 159 30.67 11.10 2.49
C THR A 159 31.15 12.13 1.48
N ALA A 160 30.65 13.35 1.61
CA ALA A 160 31.31 14.56 1.20
C ALA A 160 30.70 15.71 2.00
N ASP A 161 31.55 16.39 2.74
CA ASP A 161 31.32 17.62 3.49
C ASP A 161 30.77 17.50 4.92
N GLY A 162 31.49 18.19 5.81
CA GLY A 162 31.45 18.00 7.24
C GLY A 162 30.62 19.02 8.02
N ASP A 163 30.82 18.92 9.33
CA ASP A 163 30.49 19.84 10.41
C ASP A 163 29.09 19.77 11.08
N ARG A 164 29.17 19.36 12.36
CA ARG A 164 28.44 19.80 13.58
C ARG A 164 26.98 19.42 13.84
N ASN A 165 26.85 18.78 15.02
CA ASN A 165 25.78 18.82 16.02
C ASN A 165 24.31 18.69 15.58
N ASP A 166 23.65 17.63 16.06
CA ASP A 166 22.48 17.85 16.93
C ASP A 166 22.24 16.68 17.90
N ALA A 167 21.82 17.05 19.10
CA ALA A 167 21.55 16.22 20.25
C ALA A 167 20.09 15.73 20.22
N SER A 168 19.87 14.42 20.08
CA SER A 168 18.59 13.75 20.38
C SER A 168 18.77 12.23 20.47
N ARG A 169 19.86 11.79 21.13
CA ARG A 169 20.29 10.37 21.19
C ARG A 169 19.80 9.60 22.42
N VAL A 170 18.66 9.99 22.97
CA VAL A 170 17.96 9.29 24.06
C VAL A 170 16.49 9.40 23.65
N ASP A 171 15.80 8.33 23.23
CA ASP A 171 14.69 7.83 24.06
C ASP A 171 14.06 6.49 23.62
N HIS A 172 14.66 5.69 22.71
CA HIS A 172 13.99 4.45 22.24
C HIS A 172 14.61 3.13 22.74
N ALA A 173 15.77 3.15 23.40
CA ALA A 173 16.37 1.94 23.98
C ALA A 173 15.71 1.51 25.32
N ALA A 174 14.83 2.34 25.89
CA ALA A 174 14.26 2.14 27.23
C ALA A 174 12.99 1.28 27.25
N SER A 175 12.40 0.91 26.11
CA SER A 175 11.18 0.07 26.08
C SER A 175 11.46 -1.45 26.11
N MET A 176 12.74 -1.84 26.27
CA MET A 176 13.19 -3.24 26.34
C MET A 176 13.22 -3.76 27.78
N ARG A 177 12.04 -3.92 28.40
CA ARG A 177 11.93 -4.69 29.65
C ARG A 177 10.49 -5.18 29.87
N GLY A 178 10.05 -6.15 29.07
CA GLY A 178 8.76 -6.81 29.32
C GLY A 178 8.15 -7.65 28.18
N LEU A 179 8.96 -8.32 27.35
CA LEU A 179 8.44 -9.25 26.34
C LEU A 179 8.88 -10.67 26.70
N SER A 180 7.97 -11.64 26.56
CA SER A 180 8.19 -13.04 26.92
C SER A 180 9.31 -13.65 26.06
N GLU A 181 9.98 -14.69 26.55
CA GLU A 181 11.06 -15.35 25.80
C GLU A 181 10.58 -15.87 24.43
N GLU A 182 9.31 -16.24 24.32
CA GLU A 182 8.64 -16.69 23.09
C GLU A 182 8.59 -15.58 22.01
N GLU A 183 8.26 -14.34 22.38
CA GLU A 183 8.21 -13.20 21.44
C GLU A 183 9.61 -12.80 20.94
N ARG A 184 10.65 -13.03 21.75
CA ARG A 184 12.05 -12.81 21.34
C ARG A 184 12.50 -13.85 20.33
N GLU A 185 12.17 -15.11 20.56
CA GLU A 185 12.50 -16.20 19.64
C GLU A 185 11.80 -16.03 18.28
N GLU A 186 10.53 -15.58 18.26
CA GLU A 186 9.81 -15.27 17.03
C GLU A 186 10.40 -14.06 16.27
N GLN A 187 10.83 -13.02 16.99
CA GLN A 187 11.53 -11.87 16.38
C GLN A 187 12.91 -12.26 15.84
N GLU A 188 13.65 -13.12 16.54
CA GLU A 188 14.93 -13.64 16.09
C GLU A 188 14.77 -14.54 14.86
N LEU A 189 13.72 -15.37 14.83
CA LEU A 189 13.38 -16.19 13.67
C LEU A 189 13.01 -15.32 12.46
N GLY A 190 12.23 -14.26 12.65
CA GLY A 190 11.90 -13.28 11.60
C GLY A 190 13.13 -12.58 11.05
N ALA A 191 14.07 -12.17 11.92
CA ALA A 191 15.35 -11.59 11.53
C ALA A 191 16.24 -12.61 10.79
N LEU A 192 16.25 -13.88 11.21
CA LEU A 192 16.99 -14.97 10.57
C LEU A 192 16.43 -15.31 9.19
N LEU A 193 15.12 -15.40 9.02
CA LEU A 193 14.47 -15.65 7.74
C LEU A 193 14.73 -14.50 6.75
N THR A 194 14.73 -13.25 7.24
CA THR A 194 15.08 -12.08 6.43
C THR A 194 16.56 -12.09 6.02
N LYS A 195 17.47 -12.45 6.95
CA LYS A 195 18.90 -12.63 6.64
C LYS A 195 19.14 -13.77 5.67
N LEU A 196 18.44 -14.89 5.81
CA LEU A 196 18.52 -16.04 4.92
C LEU A 196 18.03 -15.68 3.51
N HIS A 197 16.90 -14.97 3.40
CA HIS A 197 16.39 -14.49 2.12
C HIS A 197 17.36 -13.52 1.43
N ALA A 198 17.92 -12.55 2.18
CA ALA A 198 18.93 -11.64 1.67
C ALA A 198 20.23 -12.36 1.25
N PHE A 199 20.66 -13.37 2.02
CA PHE A 199 21.82 -14.21 1.72
C PHE A 199 21.60 -15.05 0.46
N CYS A 200 20.46 -15.73 0.36
CA CYS A 200 20.09 -16.52 -0.82
C CYS A 200 20.01 -15.63 -2.08
N ARG A 201 19.46 -14.41 -1.96
CA ARG A 201 19.44 -13.43 -3.06
C ARG A 201 20.86 -13.00 -3.48
N LYS A 202 21.76 -12.73 -2.54
CA LYS A 202 23.14 -12.33 -2.82
C LYS A 202 23.94 -13.46 -3.48
N LYS A 203 23.72 -14.70 -3.05
CA LYS A 203 24.41 -15.89 -3.58
C LYS A 203 23.88 -16.28 -4.96
N MET A 204 22.56 -16.25 -5.17
CA MET A 204 21.95 -16.52 -6.49
C MET A 204 22.23 -15.41 -7.50
N GLY A 205 22.32 -14.15 -7.07
CA GLY A 205 22.73 -13.03 -7.93
C GLY A 205 24.19 -13.12 -8.42
N ALA A 206 25.07 -13.79 -7.67
CA ALA A 206 26.45 -14.03 -8.09
C ALA A 206 26.58 -15.19 -9.09
N THR A 207 25.69 -16.19 -9.04
CA THR A 207 25.71 -17.36 -9.94
C THR A 207 25.17 -17.05 -11.34
N ILE A 208 24.42 -15.96 -11.55
CA ILE A 208 23.87 -15.56 -12.86
C ILE A 208 24.85 -14.63 -13.62
N ALA A 209 25.94 -14.19 -12.99
CA ALA A 209 26.93 -13.27 -13.57
C ALA A 209 28.30 -13.90 -13.87
N ALA A 210 28.40 -15.24 -13.86
CA ALA A 210 29.58 -16.02 -14.27
C ALA A 210 29.15 -17.06 -15.32
#